data_AF-A0A416JKS6-F1
#
_entry.id   AF-A0A416JKS6-F1
#
_cell.length_a   1.000
_cell.length_b   1.000
_cell.length_c   1.000
_cell.angle_alpha   90.00
_cell.angle_beta   90.00
_cell.angle_gamma   90.00
#
_symmetry.space_group_name_H-M   'P 1'
#
loop_
_entity.id
_entity.type
_entity.pdbx_description
1 polymer ?
#
loop_
_entity_poly.entity_id
_entity_poly.type
_entity_poly.pdbx_seq_one_letter_code
_entity_poly.pdbx_strand_id
1 'polypeptide(L)'
;MKKLSVLAMTMALSMAAVGCAKTAPATETTAAETTAAETTAEETTTAEETTEAADSEAKEVLSYDEYVAADLDSEVTVETYVQAKQSWWEDKATVYTQDQDGAYFVYNMACSEADYELLTPGTKILVTGYKSEWSGEVEIIDATFQIEDDGDTFIAEPLDVTEMLGSDELIDHQNQLVSFKGMTVEAAGKDADGKDVAFLYNWDGSGSDGDDLYFNVSYNGETYTFTVESYLCDNSTDVYKAVTSLEIGQTVDMEGFLYWYEGANPHITSVKVAE
;
A
#
# COMPACT_ATOMS: atom_id res chain seq x y z
N MET A 1 0.08 -28.55 29.99
CA MET A 1 -1.40 -28.57 30.08
C MET A 1 -1.92 -27.24 30.60
N LYS A 2 -2.43 -26.39 29.70
CA LYS A 2 -3.29 -25.20 29.91
C LYS A 2 -3.50 -24.62 28.49
N LYS A 3 -4.43 -25.23 27.74
CA LYS A 3 -5.78 -24.77 27.39
C LYS A 3 -5.79 -23.66 26.33
N LEU A 4 -5.94 -24.10 25.08
CA LEU A 4 -6.45 -23.33 23.95
C LEU A 4 -7.85 -22.77 24.29
N SER A 5 -8.10 -21.52 23.91
CA SER A 5 -9.44 -20.95 23.76
C SER A 5 -9.58 -20.50 22.30
N VAL A 6 -10.38 -21.26 21.54
CA VAL A 6 -10.84 -20.89 20.20
C VAL A 6 -12.12 -20.07 20.36
N LEU A 7 -12.11 -18.84 19.87
CA LEU A 7 -13.28 -17.95 19.81
C LEU A 7 -13.94 -18.11 18.45
N ALA A 8 -15.04 -18.86 18.40
CA ALA A 8 -15.89 -19.00 17.22
C ALA A 8 -16.93 -17.86 17.18
N MET A 9 -16.82 -16.96 16.21
CA MET A 9 -17.80 -15.89 15.99
C MET A 9 -18.84 -16.35 14.96
N THR A 10 -20.06 -16.59 15.43
CA THR A 10 -21.21 -17.00 14.59
C THR A 10 -21.99 -15.74 14.21
N MET A 11 -21.92 -15.31 12.95
CA MET A 11 -22.74 -14.19 12.44
C MET A 11 -24.06 -14.74 11.91
N ALA A 12 -25.17 -14.35 12.55
CA ALA A 12 -26.52 -14.76 12.18
C ALA A 12 -27.09 -13.82 11.10
N LEU A 13 -27.50 -14.42 9.98
CA LEU A 13 -28.19 -13.79 8.86
C LEU A 13 -29.68 -13.60 9.20
N SER A 14 -30.19 -12.37 9.18
CA SER A 14 -31.64 -12.11 9.24
C SER A 14 -32.11 -11.32 8.03
N MET A 15 -32.83 -12.02 7.15
CA MET A 15 -33.65 -11.44 6.07
C MET A 15 -34.91 -10.78 6.64
N ALA A 16 -35.27 -9.61 6.10
CA ALA A 16 -36.65 -9.13 6.13
C ALA A 16 -36.97 -8.41 4.80
N ALA A 17 -37.89 -8.98 4.04
CA ALA A 17 -38.47 -8.39 2.83
C ALA A 17 -40.00 -8.40 2.96
N VAL A 18 -40.62 -7.21 2.91
CA VAL A 18 -42.05 -6.93 2.65
C VAL A 18 -42.06 -5.46 2.17
N GLY A 19 -42.70 -4.95 1.11
CA GLY A 19 -43.75 -5.41 0.21
C GLY A 19 -44.63 -4.19 -0.17
N CYS A 20 -44.45 -3.67 -1.40
CA CYS A 20 -45.31 -2.86 -2.29
C CYS A 20 -46.50 -1.97 -1.81
N ALA A 21 -46.44 -0.71 -2.29
CA ALA A 21 -47.40 0.00 -3.17
C ALA A 21 -48.66 0.76 -2.66
N LYS A 22 -48.70 2.04 -3.12
CA LYS A 22 -49.82 2.89 -3.64
C LYS A 22 -50.93 3.41 -2.69
N THR A 23 -51.05 4.75 -2.61
CA THR A 23 -52.14 5.59 -3.18
C THR A 23 -52.28 6.93 -2.42
N ALA A 24 -52.26 8.05 -3.15
CA ALA A 24 -52.68 9.39 -2.70
C ALA A 24 -54.20 9.60 -2.90
N PRO A 25 -54.84 10.54 -2.19
CA PRO A 25 -55.22 11.83 -2.81
C PRO A 25 -55.04 13.03 -1.85
N ALA A 26 -54.49 14.17 -2.28
CA ALA A 26 -55.13 15.34 -2.92
C ALA A 26 -56.11 16.13 -2.04
N THR A 27 -55.76 17.38 -1.71
CA THR A 27 -56.73 18.50 -1.64
C THR A 27 -56.01 19.83 -1.90
N GLU A 28 -56.61 20.60 -2.79
CA GLU A 28 -56.24 21.91 -3.34
C GLU A 28 -56.41 23.07 -2.36
N THR A 29 -55.73 24.21 -2.57
CA THR A 29 -56.28 25.57 -2.41
C THR A 29 -55.46 26.61 -3.21
N THR A 30 -56.02 26.98 -4.36
CA THR A 30 -56.24 28.30 -4.98
C THR A 30 -55.39 29.54 -4.61
N ALA A 31 -54.68 30.03 -5.64
CA ALA A 31 -54.52 31.39 -6.21
C ALA A 31 -54.27 32.66 -5.36
N ALA A 32 -53.29 33.47 -5.81
CA ALA A 32 -53.50 34.82 -6.36
C ALA A 32 -52.20 35.42 -6.96
N GLU A 33 -52.32 36.00 -8.15
CA GLU A 33 -51.32 36.88 -8.79
C GLU A 33 -51.16 38.21 -8.05
N THR A 34 -49.97 38.81 -8.06
CA THR A 34 -49.77 40.27 -8.05
C THR A 34 -48.41 40.63 -8.67
N THR A 35 -48.46 41.65 -9.53
CA THR A 35 -47.43 42.17 -10.43
C THR A 35 -46.50 43.21 -9.78
N ALA A 36 -45.26 43.26 -10.28
CA ALA A 36 -44.34 44.40 -10.42
C ALA A 36 -43.82 45.16 -9.18
N ALA A 37 -42.48 45.18 -9.05
CA ALA A 37 -41.69 46.42 -8.95
C ALA A 37 -40.21 46.14 -9.29
N GLU A 38 -39.70 46.87 -10.30
CA GLU A 38 -38.28 47.11 -10.53
C GLU A 38 -37.64 47.74 -9.29
N THR A 39 -36.47 47.28 -8.89
CA THR A 39 -35.53 48.09 -8.12
C THR A 39 -34.11 47.68 -8.49
N THR A 40 -33.43 48.58 -9.18
CA THR A 40 -32.01 48.56 -9.52
C THR A 40 -31.16 48.51 -8.26
N ALA A 41 -30.38 47.45 -8.10
CA ALA A 41 -29.35 47.33 -7.07
C ALA A 41 -27.99 47.66 -7.70
N GLU A 42 -27.47 48.83 -7.36
CA GLU A 42 -26.05 49.16 -7.50
C GLU A 42 -25.47 48.99 -6.09
N GLU A 43 -24.79 47.87 -5.86
CA GLU A 43 -24.02 47.64 -4.64
C GLU A 43 -22.66 47.07 -5.04
N THR A 44 -21.67 47.95 -5.06
CA THR A 44 -20.26 47.61 -5.23
C THR A 44 -19.78 46.93 -3.95
N THR A 45 -19.92 45.62 -3.87
CA THR A 45 -19.27 44.82 -2.82
C THR A 45 -17.84 44.54 -3.26
N THR A 46 -16.92 45.26 -2.62
CA THR A 46 -15.49 44.97 -2.66
C THR A 46 -15.30 43.61 -1.98
N ALA A 47 -14.96 42.59 -2.76
CA ALA A 47 -14.50 41.32 -2.24
C ALA A 47 -13.17 41.56 -1.53
N GLU A 48 -13.22 41.62 -0.21
CA GLU A 48 -12.06 41.49 0.64
C GLU A 48 -11.66 40.01 0.55
N GLU A 49 -10.72 39.70 -0.35
CA GLU A 49 -9.96 38.46 -0.32
C GLU A 49 -9.31 38.38 1.05
N THR A 50 -9.97 37.65 1.96
CA THR A 50 -9.30 37.08 3.12
C THR A 50 -8.43 35.97 2.55
N THR A 51 -7.24 36.36 2.10
CA THR A 51 -6.11 35.45 2.06
C THR A 51 -5.82 35.13 3.51
N GLU A 52 -6.47 34.07 3.99
CA GLU A 52 -6.01 33.33 5.15
C GLU A 52 -4.64 32.78 4.73
N ALA A 53 -3.61 33.59 4.93
CA ALA A 53 -2.25 33.13 4.96
C ALA A 53 -2.24 32.12 6.11
N ALA A 54 -2.40 30.84 5.75
CA ALA A 54 -2.11 29.74 6.62
C ALA A 54 -0.72 30.03 7.19
N ASP A 55 -0.67 30.22 8.49
CA ASP A 55 0.56 30.31 9.25
C ASP A 55 1.24 28.94 9.13
N SER A 56 1.92 28.73 8.01
CA SER A 56 2.72 27.53 7.76
C SER A 56 4.00 27.74 8.56
N GLU A 57 3.96 27.47 9.86
CA GLU A 57 5.18 27.01 10.51
C GLU A 57 5.71 25.88 9.64
N ALA A 58 6.89 26.07 9.04
CA ALA A 58 7.52 25.04 8.26
C ALA A 58 7.66 23.82 9.17
N LYS A 59 6.88 22.76 8.88
CA LYS A 59 6.89 21.53 9.67
C LYS A 59 8.32 21.00 9.65
N GLU A 60 8.80 20.56 10.82
CA GLU A 60 10.13 19.99 10.94
C GLU A 60 10.22 18.74 10.09
N VAL A 61 11.15 18.74 9.13
CA VAL A 61 11.43 17.57 8.30
C VAL A 61 12.34 16.65 9.11
N LEU A 62 11.84 15.46 9.43
CA LEU A 62 12.55 14.47 10.24
C LEU A 62 13.60 13.76 9.38
N SER A 63 14.76 13.51 9.97
CA SER A 63 15.67 12.46 9.48
C SER A 63 15.05 11.07 9.68
N TYR A 64 15.61 10.05 9.01
CA TYR A 64 15.12 8.67 9.17
C TYR A 64 15.17 8.20 10.64
N ASP A 65 16.27 8.46 11.35
CA ASP A 65 16.40 8.12 12.78
C ASP A 65 15.33 8.81 13.65
N GLU A 66 15.02 10.07 13.35
CA GLU A 66 13.97 10.82 14.05
C GLU A 66 12.58 10.28 13.71
N TYR A 67 12.31 9.91 12.46
CA TYR A 67 11.08 9.24 12.06
C TYR A 67 10.91 7.89 12.76
N VAL A 68 11.97 7.06 12.83
CA VAL A 68 11.95 5.76 13.53
C VAL A 68 11.68 5.98 15.02
N ALA A 69 12.29 7.00 15.63
CA ALA A 69 12.09 7.34 17.04
C ALA A 69 10.74 8.02 17.35
N ALA A 70 10.05 8.57 16.35
CA ALA A 70 8.76 9.23 16.53
C ALA A 70 7.71 8.24 17.07
N ASP A 71 6.85 8.72 17.96
CA ASP A 71 5.75 7.93 18.53
C ASP A 71 4.74 7.54 17.43
N LEU A 72 4.11 6.38 17.57
CA LEU A 72 2.93 6.06 16.76
C LEU A 72 1.82 7.11 16.99
N ASP A 73 0.98 7.31 15.97
CA ASP A 73 -0.08 8.32 15.91
C ASP A 73 0.42 9.78 15.94
N SER A 74 1.73 10.02 15.86
CA SER A 74 2.28 11.37 15.74
C SER A 74 2.33 11.83 14.27
N GLU A 75 2.16 13.13 14.05
CA GLU A 75 2.34 13.73 12.74
C GLU A 75 3.84 13.75 12.40
N VAL A 76 4.18 13.31 11.21
CA VAL A 76 5.55 13.23 10.70
C VAL A 76 5.64 13.89 9.33
N THR A 77 6.75 14.55 9.07
CA THR A 77 7.11 15.07 7.75
C THR A 77 8.46 14.51 7.36
N VAL A 78 8.55 13.82 6.22
CA VAL A 78 9.78 13.19 5.71
C VAL A 78 10.04 13.61 4.27
N GLU A 79 11.31 13.78 3.93
CA GLU A 79 11.77 13.98 2.57
C GLU A 79 12.31 12.65 2.03
N THR A 80 11.74 12.14 0.95
CA THR A 80 12.01 10.77 0.47
C THR A 80 11.90 10.67 -1.05
N TYR A 81 12.28 9.53 -1.62
CA TYR A 81 12.26 9.29 -3.06
C TYR A 81 11.41 8.09 -3.39
N VAL A 82 10.51 8.24 -4.37
CA VAL A 82 9.67 7.14 -4.85
C VAL A 82 10.54 6.02 -5.40
N GLN A 83 10.32 4.79 -4.94
CA GLN A 83 11.00 3.60 -5.45
C GLN A 83 10.05 2.73 -6.29
N ALA A 84 8.80 2.59 -5.85
CA ALA A 84 7.78 1.89 -6.61
C ALA A 84 6.38 2.39 -6.27
N LYS A 85 5.47 2.24 -7.24
CA LYS A 85 4.05 2.50 -7.04
C LYS A 85 3.35 1.17 -6.81
N GLN A 86 2.77 1.00 -5.62
CA GLN A 86 2.06 -0.23 -5.28
C GLN A 86 0.63 -0.19 -5.82
N SER A 87 -0.08 0.93 -5.66
CA SER A 87 -1.47 0.99 -6.10
C SER A 87 -1.99 2.42 -6.23
N TRP A 88 -3.10 2.56 -6.95
CA TRP A 88 -3.88 3.80 -7.00
C TRP A 88 -5.38 3.53 -7.20
N TRP A 89 -6.21 4.15 -6.36
CA TRP A 89 -7.66 4.14 -6.47
C TRP A 89 -8.26 5.31 -5.68
N GLU A 90 -9.45 5.78 -6.06
CA GLU A 90 -10.20 6.81 -5.32
C GLU A 90 -9.36 8.04 -4.90
N ASP A 91 -8.51 8.54 -5.80
CA ASP A 91 -7.58 9.65 -5.56
C ASP A 91 -6.60 9.40 -4.40
N LYS A 92 -6.20 8.14 -4.21
CA LYS A 92 -5.21 7.70 -3.22
C LYS A 92 -4.17 6.81 -3.87
N ALA A 93 -2.91 7.04 -3.50
CA ALA A 93 -1.77 6.24 -3.92
C ALA A 93 -1.16 5.51 -2.73
N THR A 94 -0.74 4.27 -2.93
CA THR A 94 0.21 3.61 -2.03
C THR A 94 1.54 3.44 -2.75
N VAL A 95 2.61 3.89 -2.10
CA VAL A 95 3.95 3.95 -2.70
C VAL A 95 5.02 3.49 -1.71
N TYR A 96 6.01 2.78 -2.24
CA TYR A 96 7.28 2.57 -1.56
C TYR A 96 8.19 3.74 -1.82
N THR A 97 8.76 4.29 -0.76
CA THR A 97 9.72 5.39 -0.83
C THR A 97 10.94 5.08 0.01
N GLN A 98 12.09 5.62 -0.37
CA GLN A 98 13.35 5.35 0.31
C GLN A 98 14.31 6.53 0.12
N ASP A 99 15.04 6.87 1.18
CA ASP A 99 16.18 7.77 1.15
C ASP A 99 17.49 6.98 1.39
N GLN A 100 18.59 7.68 1.65
CA GLN A 100 19.90 7.06 1.85
C GLN A 100 20.01 6.26 3.15
N ASP A 101 19.17 6.56 4.13
CA ASP A 101 19.25 6.04 5.49
C ASP A 101 18.17 4.98 5.77
N GLY A 102 17.01 5.07 5.11
CA GLY A 102 15.93 4.10 5.29
C GLY A 102 14.72 4.30 4.38
N ALA A 103 13.67 3.52 4.62
CA ALA A 103 12.49 3.46 3.77
C ALA A 103 11.18 3.70 4.51
N TYR A 104 10.18 4.12 3.75
CA TYR A 104 8.85 4.48 4.23
C TYR A 104 7.81 3.88 3.31
N PHE A 105 6.87 3.14 3.89
CA PHE A 105 5.65 2.73 3.21
C PHE A 105 4.59 3.81 3.40
N VAL A 106 4.23 4.48 2.32
CA VAL A 106 3.24 5.57 2.36
C VAL A 106 1.92 5.01 1.86
N TYR A 107 0.99 4.78 2.78
CA TYR A 107 -0.25 4.06 2.53
C TYR A 107 -1.42 5.03 2.28
N ASN A 108 -2.11 4.84 1.15
CA ASN A 108 -3.32 5.58 0.80
C ASN A 108 -3.18 7.13 0.89
N MET A 109 -2.00 7.64 0.52
CA MET A 109 -1.71 9.06 0.43
C MET A 109 -2.64 9.75 -0.56
N ALA A 110 -3.18 10.92 -0.21
CA ALA A 110 -3.99 11.71 -1.12
C ALA A 110 -3.17 12.07 -2.38
N CYS A 111 -3.65 11.64 -3.55
CA CYS A 111 -2.92 11.75 -4.81
C CYS A 111 -3.88 11.72 -5.99
N SER A 112 -3.97 12.83 -6.74
CA SER A 112 -4.73 12.85 -7.99
C SER A 112 -4.11 11.91 -9.03
N GLU A 113 -4.88 11.51 -10.04
CA GLU A 113 -4.36 10.70 -11.16
C GLU A 113 -3.18 11.40 -11.84
N ALA A 114 -3.29 12.71 -12.06
CA ALA A 114 -2.24 13.51 -12.70
C ALA A 114 -0.95 13.54 -11.87
N ASP A 115 -1.05 13.68 -10.55
CA ASP A 115 0.14 13.66 -9.69
C ASP A 115 0.73 12.24 -9.58
N TYR A 116 -0.13 11.20 -9.59
CA TYR A 116 0.31 9.80 -9.56
C TYR A 116 1.13 9.40 -10.80
N GLU A 117 0.84 10.00 -11.95
CA GLU A 117 1.66 9.84 -13.16
C GLU A 117 3.06 10.44 -13.01
N LEU A 118 3.24 11.45 -12.15
CA LEU A 118 4.54 12.11 -11.89
C LEU A 118 5.40 11.38 -10.84
N LEU A 119 4.81 10.47 -10.05
CA LEU A 119 5.50 9.65 -9.04
C LEU A 119 6.31 8.51 -9.70
N THR A 120 7.30 8.85 -10.53
CA THR A 120 8.22 7.87 -11.12
C THR A 120 9.36 7.50 -10.16
N PRO A 121 10.00 6.33 -10.33
CA PRO A 121 11.17 5.98 -9.53
C PRO A 121 12.25 7.08 -9.54
N GLY A 122 12.70 7.49 -8.36
CA GLY A 122 13.65 8.58 -8.16
C GLY A 122 13.03 9.97 -7.99
N THR A 123 11.71 10.14 -8.15
CA THR A 123 11.02 11.40 -7.87
C THR A 123 11.14 11.73 -6.39
N LYS A 124 11.70 12.90 -6.09
CA LYS A 124 11.83 13.43 -4.73
C LYS A 124 10.51 14.04 -4.27
N ILE A 125 10.04 13.64 -3.10
CA ILE A 125 8.78 14.11 -2.52
C ILE A 125 8.94 14.45 -1.04
N LEU A 126 8.24 15.48 -0.60
CA LEU A 126 8.04 15.79 0.82
C LEU A 126 6.68 15.23 1.23
N VAL A 127 6.67 14.24 2.13
CA VAL A 127 5.46 13.56 2.60
C VAL A 127 5.13 14.03 4.01
N THR A 128 3.90 14.47 4.24
CA THR A 128 3.39 14.81 5.59
C THR A 128 2.15 13.99 5.88
N GLY A 129 2.16 13.25 6.98
CA GLY A 129 1.06 12.39 7.41
C GLY A 129 1.24 11.93 8.86
N TYR A 130 0.64 10.81 9.22
CA TYR A 130 0.73 10.24 10.57
C TYR A 130 1.45 8.89 10.54
N LYS A 131 2.40 8.71 11.45
CA LYS A 131 3.05 7.41 11.64
C LYS A 131 2.06 6.43 12.25
N SER A 132 1.89 5.27 11.64
CA SER A 132 0.96 4.21 12.05
C SER A 132 1.66 2.85 12.04
N GLU A 133 1.05 1.87 12.69
CA GLU A 133 1.46 0.47 12.64
C GLU A 133 0.24 -0.42 12.37
N TRP A 134 0.33 -1.25 11.33
CA TRP A 134 -0.69 -2.25 11.02
C TRP A 134 -0.09 -3.65 10.94
N SER A 135 -0.40 -4.48 11.94
CA SER A 135 0.08 -5.88 12.00
C SER A 135 1.62 -5.99 11.93
N GLY A 136 2.32 -5.02 12.52
CA GLY A 136 3.77 -4.90 12.51
C GLY A 136 4.34 -4.07 11.35
N GLU A 137 3.58 -3.72 10.32
CA GLU A 137 4.01 -2.81 9.26
C GLU A 137 3.98 -1.36 9.75
N VAL A 138 5.12 -0.67 9.75
CA VAL A 138 5.21 0.76 10.03
C VAL A 138 4.99 1.53 8.74
N GLU A 139 4.02 2.43 8.78
CA GLU A 139 3.50 3.14 7.60
C GLU A 139 3.24 4.61 7.91
N ILE A 140 3.16 5.44 6.85
CA ILE A 140 2.66 6.81 6.92
C ILE A 140 1.29 6.85 6.28
N ILE A 141 0.27 7.19 7.07
CA ILE A 141 -1.14 7.25 6.66
C ILE A 141 -1.66 8.69 6.67
N ASP A 142 -2.88 8.88 6.13
CA ASP A 142 -3.55 10.18 6.03
C ASP A 142 -2.63 11.28 5.45
N ALA A 143 -1.79 10.85 4.51
CA ALA A 143 -0.67 11.64 4.03
C ALA A 143 -1.06 12.56 2.86
N THR A 144 -0.34 13.66 2.76
CA THR A 144 -0.26 14.53 1.58
C THR A 144 1.19 14.66 1.18
N PHE A 145 1.46 15.09 -0.05
CA PHE A 145 2.82 15.29 -0.53
C PHE A 145 2.98 16.53 -1.40
N GLN A 146 4.24 16.93 -1.53
CA GLN A 146 4.72 17.90 -2.51
C GLN A 146 5.84 17.25 -3.33
N ILE A 147 5.82 17.43 -4.65
CA ILE A 147 6.94 17.04 -5.52
C ILE A 147 7.98 18.17 -5.50
N GLU A 148 9.25 17.81 -5.29
CA GLU A 148 10.36 18.76 -5.31
C GLU A 148 10.96 18.80 -6.73
N ASP A 149 10.50 19.75 -7.55
CA ASP A 149 10.80 19.86 -9.00
C ASP A 149 12.29 20.10 -9.33
N ASP A 150 13.09 20.57 -8.38
CA ASP A 150 14.53 20.86 -8.52
C ASP A 150 15.42 19.95 -7.66
N GLY A 151 14.84 18.89 -7.10
CA GLY A 151 15.55 17.91 -6.28
C GLY A 151 16.51 17.04 -7.09
N ASP A 152 17.59 16.58 -6.43
CA ASP A 152 18.37 15.43 -6.92
C ASP A 152 17.47 14.21 -7.09
N THR A 153 17.91 13.18 -7.81
CA THR A 153 17.20 11.90 -7.91
C THR A 153 17.95 10.83 -7.13
N PHE A 154 17.20 9.91 -6.51
CA PHE A 154 17.77 8.78 -5.79
C PHE A 154 16.95 7.51 -6.03
N ILE A 155 17.63 6.45 -6.48
CA ILE A 155 17.08 5.11 -6.61
C ILE A 155 17.94 4.21 -5.73
N ALA A 156 17.30 3.51 -4.79
CA ALA A 156 17.99 2.62 -3.88
C ALA A 156 18.60 1.42 -4.64
N GLU A 157 19.79 1.00 -4.21
CA GLU A 157 20.31 -0.33 -4.55
C GLU A 157 19.74 -1.35 -3.54
N PRO A 158 19.35 -2.56 -3.98
CA PRO A 158 18.78 -3.55 -3.08
C PRO A 158 19.80 -4.00 -2.02
N LEU A 159 19.43 -3.92 -0.74
CA LEU A 159 20.22 -4.43 0.36
C LEU A 159 20.13 -5.97 0.42
N ASP A 160 21.26 -6.68 0.41
CA ASP A 160 21.27 -8.13 0.58
C ASP A 160 21.00 -8.51 2.04
N VAL A 161 19.81 -9.05 2.30
CA VAL A 161 19.34 -9.45 3.63
C VAL A 161 19.26 -10.97 3.78
N THR A 162 19.85 -11.73 2.85
CA THR A 162 19.77 -13.20 2.84
C THR A 162 20.25 -13.82 4.16
N GLU A 163 21.36 -13.34 4.71
CA GLU A 163 21.93 -13.82 5.97
C GLU A 163 21.13 -13.36 7.22
N MET A 164 20.21 -12.41 7.06
CA MET A 164 19.37 -11.90 8.15
C MET A 164 18.05 -12.66 8.26
N LEU A 165 17.73 -13.54 7.32
CA LEU A 165 16.53 -14.39 7.37
C LEU A 165 16.49 -15.19 8.68
N GLY A 166 15.36 -15.11 9.39
CA GLY A 166 15.16 -15.76 10.69
C GLY A 166 15.82 -15.06 11.88
N SER A 167 16.49 -13.92 11.66
CA SER A 167 17.07 -13.11 12.74
C SER A 167 16.12 -12.01 13.22
N ASP A 168 16.38 -11.51 14.43
CA ASP A 168 15.68 -10.35 14.99
C ASP A 168 16.14 -9.02 14.33
N GLU A 169 17.19 -9.03 13.51
CA GLU A 169 17.74 -7.83 12.85
C GLU A 169 17.01 -7.50 11.54
N LEU A 170 16.31 -8.46 10.94
CA LEU A 170 15.64 -8.26 9.63
C LEU A 170 14.58 -7.15 9.67
N ILE A 171 13.89 -6.99 10.80
CA ILE A 171 12.86 -5.97 10.98
C ILE A 171 13.41 -4.53 10.91
N ASP A 172 14.68 -4.33 11.21
CA ASP A 172 15.32 -3.01 11.17
C ASP A 172 15.44 -2.48 9.72
N HIS A 173 15.18 -3.32 8.72
CA HIS A 173 15.22 -3.02 7.30
C HIS A 173 13.84 -2.95 6.64
N GLN A 174 12.76 -2.89 7.44
CA GLN A 174 11.39 -2.85 6.93
C GLN A 174 11.22 -1.75 5.86
N ASN A 175 10.39 -2.03 4.87
CA ASN A 175 10.07 -1.17 3.71
C ASN A 175 11.21 -0.96 2.71
N GLN A 176 12.47 -1.28 3.06
CA GLN A 176 13.59 -1.07 2.16
C GLN A 176 13.49 -2.00 0.94
N LEU A 177 14.05 -1.53 -0.17
CA LEU A 177 14.36 -2.40 -1.29
C LEU A 177 15.49 -3.36 -0.87
N VAL A 178 15.20 -4.66 -0.93
CA VAL A 178 16.09 -5.73 -0.47
C VAL A 178 16.29 -6.79 -1.55
N SER A 179 17.31 -7.63 -1.36
CA SER A 179 17.56 -8.83 -2.15
C SER A 179 17.76 -10.07 -1.28
N PHE A 180 17.38 -11.21 -1.86
CA PHE A 180 17.56 -12.55 -1.30
C PHE A 180 18.24 -13.42 -2.34
N LYS A 181 19.35 -14.06 -2.01
CA LYS A 181 20.22 -14.74 -2.99
C LYS A 181 20.38 -16.23 -2.71
N GLY A 182 20.49 -17.02 -3.77
CA GLY A 182 20.76 -18.45 -3.66
C GLY A 182 19.64 -19.24 -2.98
N MET A 183 18.41 -18.74 -3.05
CA MET A 183 17.25 -19.32 -2.38
C MET A 183 16.73 -20.53 -3.15
N THR A 184 16.40 -21.63 -2.48
CA THR A 184 15.89 -22.84 -3.17
C THR A 184 14.37 -22.86 -3.19
N VAL A 185 13.75 -22.97 -4.35
CA VAL A 185 12.28 -23.06 -4.49
C VAL A 185 11.77 -24.36 -3.85
N GLU A 186 10.78 -24.23 -2.99
CA GLU A 186 10.12 -25.35 -2.29
C GLU A 186 8.67 -25.51 -2.77
N ALA A 187 8.01 -26.59 -2.36
CA ALA A 187 6.58 -26.75 -2.59
C ALA A 187 5.78 -25.65 -1.84
N ALA A 188 4.96 -24.88 -2.56
CA ALA A 188 4.05 -23.90 -1.99
C ALA A 188 2.73 -24.53 -1.52
N GLY A 189 2.31 -25.61 -2.18
CA GLY A 189 1.08 -26.32 -1.86
C GLY A 189 0.84 -27.50 -2.79
N LYS A 190 -0.42 -27.88 -2.96
CA LYS A 190 -0.83 -28.98 -3.84
C LYS A 190 -1.90 -28.55 -4.83
N ASP A 191 -1.81 -29.04 -6.05
CA ASP A 191 -2.88 -28.89 -7.04
C ASP A 191 -4.08 -29.81 -6.75
N ALA A 192 -5.11 -29.73 -7.60
CA ALA A 192 -6.32 -30.53 -7.49
C ALA A 192 -6.08 -32.05 -7.59
N ASP A 193 -4.97 -32.48 -8.19
CA ASP A 193 -4.55 -33.87 -8.31
C ASP A 193 -3.63 -34.31 -7.15
N GLY A 194 -3.33 -33.41 -6.21
CA GLY A 194 -2.50 -33.66 -5.02
C GLY A 194 -1.00 -33.59 -5.27
N LYS A 195 -0.56 -33.10 -6.45
CA LYS A 195 0.84 -32.92 -6.81
C LYS A 195 1.36 -31.59 -6.27
N ASP A 196 2.62 -31.59 -5.83
CA ASP A 196 3.28 -30.38 -5.36
C ASP A 196 3.43 -29.34 -6.48
N VAL A 197 3.16 -28.09 -6.14
CA VAL A 197 3.29 -26.92 -7.02
C VAL A 197 4.25 -25.89 -6.41
N ALA A 198 4.97 -25.17 -7.26
CA ALA A 198 5.97 -24.18 -6.83
C ALA A 198 5.36 -22.87 -6.31
N PHE A 199 4.11 -22.58 -6.69
CA PHE A 199 3.40 -21.36 -6.30
C PHE A 199 1.90 -21.63 -6.16
N LEU A 200 1.18 -20.70 -5.52
CA LEU A 200 -0.27 -20.66 -5.37
C LEU A 200 -0.78 -19.29 -5.85
N TYR A 201 -1.98 -19.27 -6.45
CA TYR A 201 -2.76 -18.04 -6.59
C TYR A 201 -3.52 -17.82 -5.28
N ASN A 202 -3.33 -16.66 -4.66
CA ASN A 202 -3.75 -16.37 -3.28
C ASN A 202 -3.05 -17.26 -2.22
N TRP A 203 -3.03 -16.82 -0.96
CA TRP A 203 -2.26 -17.44 0.13
C TRP A 203 -2.64 -18.90 0.41
N ASP A 204 -3.87 -19.30 0.08
CA ASP A 204 -4.41 -20.65 0.29
C ASP A 204 -4.66 -21.44 -1.01
N GLY A 205 -4.30 -20.88 -2.17
CA GLY A 205 -4.56 -21.49 -3.48
C GLY A 205 -6.00 -21.33 -3.98
N SER A 206 -6.82 -20.48 -3.35
CA SER A 206 -8.20 -20.20 -3.78
C SER A 206 -8.30 -19.21 -4.95
N GLY A 207 -7.19 -18.55 -5.31
CA GLY A 207 -7.13 -17.52 -6.33
C GLY A 207 -7.07 -18.04 -7.77
N SER A 208 -6.81 -17.11 -8.67
CA SER A 208 -6.78 -17.26 -10.11
C SER A 208 -5.76 -16.31 -10.74
N ASP A 209 -5.56 -16.44 -12.06
CA ASP A 209 -4.65 -15.55 -12.77
C ASP A 209 -5.07 -14.08 -12.63
N GLY A 210 -4.15 -13.24 -12.18
CA GLY A 210 -4.34 -11.84 -11.81
C GLY A 210 -4.29 -11.60 -10.30
N ASP A 211 -4.51 -12.64 -9.48
CA ASP A 211 -4.40 -12.54 -8.02
C ASP A 211 -2.93 -12.68 -7.56
N ASP A 212 -2.65 -12.30 -6.31
CA ASP A 212 -1.33 -12.42 -5.70
C ASP A 212 -0.76 -13.83 -5.83
N LEU A 213 0.56 -13.93 -6.04
CA LEU A 213 1.25 -15.21 -6.08
C LEU A 213 1.99 -15.44 -4.77
N TYR A 214 1.78 -16.59 -4.16
CA TYR A 214 2.50 -17.04 -2.98
C TYR A 214 3.40 -18.21 -3.36
N PHE A 215 4.67 -18.17 -2.98
CA PHE A 215 5.61 -19.24 -3.25
C PHE A 215 6.58 -19.43 -2.08
N ASN A 216 7.09 -20.65 -1.94
CA ASN A 216 7.99 -20.99 -0.85
C ASN A 216 9.42 -21.09 -1.36
N VAL A 217 10.35 -20.56 -0.56
CA VAL A 217 11.78 -20.68 -0.78
C VAL A 217 12.47 -21.09 0.52
N SER A 218 13.60 -21.77 0.43
CA SER A 218 14.41 -22.17 1.58
C SER A 218 15.82 -21.59 1.55
N TYR A 219 16.30 -21.28 2.75
CA TYR A 219 17.68 -20.88 3.03
C TYR A 219 18.12 -21.51 4.35
N ASN A 220 19.34 -22.05 4.39
CA ASN A 220 19.91 -22.67 5.60
C ASN A 220 19.01 -23.68 6.34
N GLY A 221 18.13 -24.37 5.61
CA GLY A 221 17.24 -25.40 6.15
C GLY A 221 15.92 -24.89 6.73
N GLU A 222 15.65 -23.59 6.62
CA GLU A 222 14.36 -22.97 6.94
C GLU A 222 13.62 -22.60 5.65
N THR A 223 12.28 -22.62 5.72
CA THR A 223 11.40 -22.27 4.59
C THR A 223 10.66 -20.98 4.90
N TYR A 224 10.64 -20.08 3.92
CA TYR A 224 9.98 -18.79 3.95
C TYR A 224 8.94 -18.72 2.84
N THR A 225 7.85 -18.00 3.09
CA THR A 225 6.78 -17.74 2.11
C THR A 225 6.90 -16.32 1.63
N PHE A 226 7.08 -16.13 0.32
CA PHE A 226 7.22 -14.83 -0.33
C PHE A 226 6.03 -14.58 -1.25
N THR A 227 5.78 -13.30 -1.52
CA THR A 227 4.57 -12.84 -2.21
C THR A 227 4.94 -11.98 -3.42
N VAL A 228 4.30 -12.22 -4.57
CA VAL A 228 4.19 -11.23 -5.65
C VAL A 228 2.81 -10.60 -5.51
N GLU A 229 2.77 -9.38 -4.97
CA GLU A 229 1.56 -8.60 -4.75
C GLU A 229 1.02 -8.07 -6.08
N SER A 230 -0.21 -8.41 -6.43
CA SER A 230 -0.81 -8.17 -7.74
C SER A 230 -1.03 -6.69 -8.03
N TYR A 231 -1.30 -5.86 -7.02
CA TYR A 231 -1.40 -4.42 -7.24
C TYR A 231 -0.07 -3.79 -7.66
N LEU A 232 1.04 -4.28 -7.10
CA LEU A 232 2.39 -3.83 -7.43
C LEU A 232 2.92 -4.48 -8.72
N CYS A 233 2.60 -5.75 -8.94
CA CYS A 233 3.15 -6.59 -9.99
C CYS A 233 2.06 -7.46 -10.61
N ASP A 234 1.25 -6.87 -11.49
CA ASP A 234 0.16 -7.55 -12.17
C ASP A 234 0.62 -8.72 -13.06
N ASN A 235 -0.33 -9.48 -13.61
CA ASN A 235 -0.06 -10.65 -14.44
C ASN A 235 0.63 -10.35 -15.78
N SER A 236 0.79 -9.08 -16.15
CA SER A 236 1.55 -8.66 -17.31
C SER A 236 3.05 -8.45 -17.01
N THR A 237 3.43 -8.36 -15.75
CA THR A 237 4.82 -8.13 -15.32
C THR A 237 5.73 -9.34 -15.50
N ASP A 238 7.03 -9.09 -15.60
CA ASP A 238 8.03 -10.15 -15.79
C ASP A 238 8.21 -11.01 -14.54
N VAL A 239 8.12 -10.43 -13.34
CA VAL A 239 8.22 -11.18 -12.07
C VAL A 239 7.06 -12.14 -11.89
N TYR A 240 5.84 -11.73 -12.20
CA TYR A 240 4.66 -12.58 -12.13
C TYR A 240 4.80 -13.79 -13.09
N LYS A 241 5.26 -13.53 -14.32
CA LYS A 241 5.56 -14.60 -15.30
C LYS A 241 6.71 -15.50 -14.85
N ALA A 242 7.71 -14.96 -14.17
CA ALA A 242 8.82 -15.73 -13.64
C ALA A 242 8.35 -16.69 -12.53
N VAL A 243 7.56 -16.21 -11.57
CA VAL A 243 7.02 -17.04 -10.48
C VAL A 243 6.11 -18.15 -11.01
N THR A 244 5.24 -17.85 -11.96
CA THR A 244 4.38 -18.87 -12.59
C THR A 244 5.14 -19.93 -13.40
N SER A 245 6.43 -19.69 -13.66
CA SER A 245 7.33 -20.61 -14.38
C SER A 245 8.34 -21.31 -13.47
N LEU A 246 8.28 -21.11 -12.15
CA LEU A 246 9.23 -21.73 -11.21
C LEU A 246 9.08 -23.25 -11.14
N GLU A 247 10.21 -23.91 -10.92
CA GLU A 247 10.28 -25.34 -10.65
C GLU A 247 10.79 -25.60 -9.23
N ILE A 248 10.16 -26.54 -8.52
CA ILE A 248 10.63 -26.95 -7.18
C ILE A 248 12.06 -27.48 -7.29
N GLY A 249 12.93 -27.03 -6.38
CA GLY A 249 14.36 -27.34 -6.34
C GLY A 249 15.23 -26.39 -7.17
N GLN A 250 14.64 -25.43 -7.87
CA GLN A 250 15.38 -24.39 -8.58
C GLN A 250 16.02 -23.41 -7.59
N THR A 251 17.23 -22.93 -7.89
CA THR A 251 17.85 -21.84 -7.13
C THR A 251 17.52 -20.51 -7.78
N VAL A 252 17.09 -19.53 -6.99
CA VAL A 252 16.69 -18.20 -7.45
C VAL A 252 17.30 -17.08 -6.59
N ASP A 253 17.55 -15.96 -7.25
CA ASP A 253 17.80 -14.66 -6.64
C ASP A 253 16.55 -13.80 -6.81
N MET A 254 16.22 -13.02 -5.78
CA MET A 254 15.00 -12.21 -5.73
C MET A 254 15.29 -10.82 -5.22
N GLU A 255 14.51 -9.85 -5.69
CA GLU A 255 14.51 -8.47 -5.20
C GLU A 255 13.06 -8.06 -4.91
N GLY A 256 12.86 -7.19 -3.92
CA GLY A 256 11.54 -6.74 -3.51
C GLY A 256 11.59 -5.75 -2.35
N PHE A 257 10.43 -5.32 -1.88
CA PHE A 257 10.33 -4.45 -0.71
C PHE A 257 10.03 -5.28 0.53
N LEU A 258 10.75 -5.04 1.63
CA LEU A 258 10.63 -5.80 2.87
C LEU A 258 9.39 -5.38 3.68
N TYR A 259 8.22 -5.76 3.17
CA TYR A 259 6.93 -5.54 3.81
C TYR A 259 6.71 -6.49 5.00
N TRP A 260 5.83 -6.11 5.92
CA TRP A 260 5.52 -6.85 7.14
C TRP A 260 4.03 -7.12 7.32
N TYR A 261 3.70 -8.35 7.73
CA TYR A 261 2.35 -8.70 8.16
C TYR A 261 2.43 -9.88 9.14
N GLU A 262 2.39 -9.57 10.44
CA GLU A 262 2.66 -10.53 11.52
C GLU A 262 4.02 -11.26 11.38
N GLY A 263 4.97 -10.66 10.66
CA GLY A 263 6.26 -11.24 10.26
C GLY A 263 6.70 -10.73 8.88
N ALA A 264 7.94 -11.01 8.48
CA ALA A 264 8.44 -10.64 7.17
C ALA A 264 7.56 -11.26 6.06
N ASN A 265 7.03 -10.42 5.17
CA ASN A 265 6.20 -10.81 4.04
C ASN A 265 6.58 -9.95 2.82
N PRO A 266 7.78 -10.13 2.26
CA PRO A 266 8.31 -9.22 1.26
C PRO A 266 7.46 -9.25 -0.03
N HIS A 267 7.23 -8.05 -0.59
CA HIS A 267 6.62 -7.89 -1.90
C HIS A 267 7.68 -7.98 -2.99
N ILE A 268 7.78 -9.14 -3.62
CA ILE A 268 8.80 -9.49 -4.60
C ILE A 268 8.47 -8.86 -5.95
N THR A 269 9.44 -8.12 -6.50
CA THR A 269 9.34 -7.38 -7.76
C THR A 269 10.30 -7.90 -8.83
N SER A 270 11.24 -8.78 -8.45
CA SER A 270 12.12 -9.48 -9.38
C SER A 270 12.42 -10.90 -8.90
N VAL A 271 12.44 -11.85 -9.83
CA VAL A 271 12.89 -13.23 -9.61
C VAL A 271 13.77 -13.62 -10.79
N LYS A 272 14.96 -14.13 -10.51
CA LYS A 272 15.93 -14.60 -11.51
C LYS A 272 16.44 -15.97 -11.10
N VAL A 273 16.62 -16.87 -12.06
CA VAL A 273 17.27 -18.15 -11.81
C VAL A 273 18.75 -17.87 -11.53
N ALA A 274 19.26 -18.35 -10.41
CA ALA A 274 20.67 -18.22 -10.08
C ALA A 274 21.51 -19.10 -11.02
N GLU A 275 22.67 -18.59 -11.47
CA GLU A 275 23.61 -19.32 -12.36
C GLU A 275 24.46 -20.37 -11.63
#